data_AF-A0A7V4YVH7-F1
#
_entry.id   AF-A0A7V4YVH7-F1
#
_cell.length_a   1.000
_cell.length_b   1.000
_cell.length_c   1.000
_cell.angle_alpha   90.00
_cell.angle_beta   90.00
_cell.angle_gamma   90.00
#
_symmetry.space_group_name_H-M   'P 1'
#
loop_
_entity.id
_entity.type
_entity.pdbx_description
1 polymer ?
#
loop_
_entity_poly.entity_id
_entity_poly.type
_entity_poly.pdbx_seq_one_letter_code
_entity_poly.pdbx_strand_id
1 'polypeptide(L)'
;MLARILIALFVVIAWLAIFCLGAFIDTNPLRQGLQDNFNLSDFFFIILAWIPTNIAFLSILAGLMGALTRGLLRKVEEEALPDGTLKKKNHAIGGSVAGFLFYMAFMAGAFVMVDQPFTNTTEAQYYRIAGSISFISFIAGFRPDTLRKILDRIPGF
;
A
#
# COMPACT_ATOMS: atom_id res chain seq x y z
N MET A 1 2.37 -18.23 16.62
CA MET A 1 1.63 -18.23 15.35
C MET A 1 0.47 -17.22 15.40
N LEU A 2 -0.39 -17.32 16.41
CA LEU A 2 -1.54 -16.43 16.66
C LEU A 2 -1.24 -14.94 16.50
N ALA A 3 -0.22 -14.40 17.18
CA ALA A 3 0.12 -12.96 17.09
C ALA A 3 0.38 -12.47 15.66
N ARG A 4 1.03 -13.29 14.80
CA ARG A 4 1.28 -12.90 13.39
C ARG A 4 0.00 -12.93 12.56
N ILE A 5 -0.89 -13.88 12.83
CA ILE A 5 -2.21 -13.95 12.19
C ILE A 5 -3.05 -12.73 12.58
N LEU A 6 -3.05 -12.36 13.87
CA LEU A 6 -3.75 -11.16 14.35
C LEU A 6 -3.21 -9.88 13.68
N ILE A 7 -1.89 -9.74 13.55
CA ILE A 7 -1.27 -8.61 12.83
C ILE A 7 -1.70 -8.61 11.36
N ALA A 8 -1.67 -9.77 10.68
CA ALA A 8 -2.08 -9.86 9.28
C ALA A 8 -3.56 -9.48 9.09
N LEU A 9 -4.45 -9.97 9.95
CA LEU A 9 -5.87 -9.61 9.95
C LEU A 9 -6.07 -8.11 10.21
N PHE A 10 -5.36 -7.55 11.18
CA PHE A 10 -5.40 -6.12 11.45
C PHE A 10 -4.99 -5.29 10.23
N VAL A 11 -3.93 -5.68 9.51
CA VAL A 11 -3.49 -4.98 8.29
C VAL A 11 -4.54 -5.05 7.18
N VAL A 12 -5.24 -6.19 7.02
CA VAL A 12 -6.35 -6.32 6.06
C VAL A 12 -7.50 -5.38 6.42
N ILE A 13 -7.90 -5.36 7.70
CA ILE A 13 -8.96 -4.49 8.19
C ILE A 13 -8.58 -3.01 8.02
N ALA A 14 -7.34 -2.65 8.37
CA ALA A 14 -6.83 -1.30 8.19
C ALA A 14 -6.84 -0.89 6.71
N TRP A 15 -6.43 -1.79 5.80
CA TRP A 15 -6.48 -1.52 4.36
C TRP A 15 -7.91 -1.27 3.88
N LEU A 16 -8.87 -2.09 4.31
CA LEU A 16 -10.29 -1.91 3.98
C LEU A 16 -10.86 -0.60 4.53
N ALA A 17 -10.53 -0.25 5.78
CA ALA A 17 -10.96 0.99 6.39
C ALA A 17 -10.45 2.20 5.61
N ILE A 18 -9.16 2.25 5.29
CA ILE A 18 -8.57 3.32 4.48
C ILE A 18 -9.19 3.35 3.08
N PHE A 19 -9.43 2.20 2.46
CA PHE A 19 -10.04 2.14 1.14
C PHE A 19 -11.44 2.75 1.13
N CYS A 20 -12.26 2.45 2.15
CA CYS A 20 -13.58 3.03 2.32
C CYS A 20 -13.54 4.54 2.59
N LEU A 21 -12.58 5.02 3.39
CA LEU A 21 -12.43 6.46 3.63
C LEU A 21 -12.16 7.21 2.31
N GLY A 22 -11.25 6.70 1.48
CA GLY A 22 -10.96 7.31 0.17
C GLY A 22 -12.09 7.17 -0.86
N ALA A 23 -12.94 6.14 -0.73
CA ALA A 23 -14.06 5.92 -1.62
C ALA A 23 -15.24 6.86 -1.35
N PHE A 24 -15.54 7.10 -0.07
CA PHE A 24 -16.82 7.69 0.33
C PHE A 24 -16.71 9.10 0.92
N ILE A 25 -15.52 9.52 1.38
CA ILE A 25 -15.35 10.85 1.98
C ILE A 25 -14.90 11.85 0.92
N ASP A 26 -15.76 12.82 0.62
CA ASP A 26 -15.35 14.00 -0.15
C ASP A 26 -14.48 14.92 0.73
N THR A 27 -13.23 15.11 0.30
CA THR A 27 -12.26 15.95 1.01
C THR A 27 -12.27 17.41 0.53
N ASN A 28 -13.03 17.77 -0.50
CA ASN A 28 -13.15 19.15 -0.98
C ASN A 28 -13.62 20.13 0.11
N PRO A 29 -14.75 19.90 0.80
CA PRO A 29 -15.21 20.84 1.84
C PRO A 29 -14.24 20.93 3.02
N LEU A 30 -13.61 19.80 3.39
CA LEU A 30 -12.62 19.76 4.48
C LEU A 30 -11.37 20.59 4.13
N ARG A 31 -10.88 20.48 2.89
CA ARG A 31 -9.69 21.22 2.43
C ARG A 31 -9.94 22.72 2.38
N GLN A 32 -11.13 23.13 1.95
CA GLN A 32 -11.54 24.54 1.96
C GLN A 32 -11.64 25.07 3.39
N GLY A 33 -12.30 24.33 4.28
CA GLY A 33 -12.44 24.72 5.70
C GLY A 33 -11.09 24.91 6.41
N LEU A 34 -10.08 24.08 6.09
CA LEU A 34 -8.73 24.22 6.65
C LEU A 34 -8.00 25.49 6.20
N GLN A 35 -8.32 26.04 5.03
CA GLN A 35 -7.72 27.30 4.56
C GLN A 35 -8.24 28.49 5.38
N ASP A 36 -9.49 28.40 5.86
CA ASP A 36 -10.12 29.45 6.66
C ASP A 36 -9.82 29.31 8.16
N ASN A 37 -9.97 28.11 8.72
CA ASN A 37 -9.70 27.80 10.12
C ASN A 37 -9.12 26.39 10.27
N PHE A 38 -7.89 26.31 10.79
CA PHE A 38 -7.23 25.03 10.96
C PHE A 38 -7.93 24.17 12.02
N ASN A 39 -8.38 22.97 11.60
CA ASN A 39 -9.01 21.97 12.44
C ASN A 39 -8.23 20.64 12.35
N LEU A 40 -7.78 20.11 13.49
CA LEU A 40 -6.96 18.90 13.53
C LEU A 40 -7.70 17.64 13.03
N SER A 41 -9.01 17.55 13.29
CA SER A 41 -9.85 16.44 12.85
C SER A 41 -9.96 16.41 11.33
N ASP A 42 -10.25 17.56 10.71
CA ASP A 42 -10.39 17.69 9.27
C ASP A 42 -9.06 17.39 8.57
N PHE A 43 -7.95 17.87 9.13
CA PHE A 43 -6.60 17.54 8.67
C PHE A 43 -6.33 16.03 8.66
N PHE A 44 -6.73 15.32 9.73
CA PHE A 44 -6.56 13.88 9.80
C PHE A 44 -7.41 13.14 8.75
N PHE A 45 -8.66 13.54 8.56
CA PHE A 45 -9.52 12.97 7.51
C PHE A 45 -8.96 13.22 6.12
N ILE A 46 -8.42 14.40 5.85
CA ILE A 46 -7.76 14.71 4.56
C ILE A 46 -6.56 13.81 4.35
N ILE A 47 -5.69 13.63 5.35
CA ILE A 47 -4.53 12.72 5.22
C ILE A 47 -4.98 11.31 4.83
N LEU A 48 -6.05 10.80 5.44
CA LEU A 48 -6.49 9.43 5.20
C LEU A 48 -7.37 9.26 3.96
N ALA A 49 -8.20 10.24 3.59
CA ALA A 49 -9.21 10.11 2.53
C ALA A 49 -8.84 10.81 1.22
N TRP A 50 -7.93 11.79 1.25
CA TRP A 50 -7.56 12.49 0.02
C TRP A 50 -6.82 11.53 -0.93
N ILE A 51 -7.28 11.46 -2.19
CA ILE A 51 -6.92 10.40 -3.14
C ILE A 51 -5.41 10.09 -3.18
N PRO A 52 -4.50 11.09 -3.33
CA PRO A 52 -3.06 10.82 -3.40
C PRO A 52 -2.50 10.17 -2.12
N THR A 53 -2.83 10.73 -0.95
CA THR A 53 -2.31 10.23 0.34
C THR A 53 -2.98 8.92 0.72
N ASN A 54 -4.27 8.76 0.41
CA ASN A 54 -5.01 7.52 0.57
C ASN A 54 -4.34 6.37 -0.20
N ILE A 55 -4.06 6.56 -1.50
CA ILE A 55 -3.37 5.55 -2.32
C ILE A 55 -1.98 5.22 -1.74
N ALA A 56 -1.28 6.21 -1.18
CA ALA A 56 0.00 5.97 -0.50
C ALA A 56 -0.14 4.98 0.67
N PHE A 57 -1.11 5.21 1.56
CA PHE A 57 -1.38 4.31 2.69
C PHE A 57 -1.82 2.92 2.22
N LEU A 58 -2.71 2.85 1.22
CA LEU A 58 -3.14 1.57 0.65
C LEU A 58 -1.97 0.78 0.08
N SER A 59 -1.04 1.44 -0.60
CA SER A 59 0.16 0.83 -1.18
C SER A 59 1.09 0.27 -0.10
N ILE A 60 1.33 1.06 0.95
CA ILE A 60 2.15 0.64 2.11
C ILE A 60 1.53 -0.57 2.82
N LEU A 61 0.23 -0.51 3.10
CA LEU A 61 -0.50 -1.58 3.78
C LEU A 61 -0.57 -2.86 2.93
N ALA A 62 -0.78 -2.71 1.61
CA ALA A 62 -0.77 -3.85 0.70
C ALA A 62 0.61 -4.50 0.60
N GLY A 63 1.68 -3.71 0.51
CA GLY A 63 3.06 -4.21 0.54
C GLY A 63 3.40 -4.91 1.86
N LEU A 64 2.96 -4.34 2.99
CA LEU A 64 3.08 -4.98 4.30
C LEU A 64 2.33 -6.32 4.33
N MET A 65 1.10 -6.35 3.84
CA MET A 65 0.27 -7.55 3.75
C MET A 65 0.97 -8.64 2.95
N GLY A 66 1.54 -8.32 1.79
CA GLY A 66 2.33 -9.27 1.00
C GLY A 66 3.51 -9.86 1.77
N ALA A 67 4.27 -9.03 2.47
CA ALA A 67 5.40 -9.50 3.29
C ALA A 67 4.96 -10.38 4.46
N LEU A 68 3.84 -10.05 5.12
CA LEU A 68 3.26 -10.86 6.19
C LEU A 68 2.77 -12.21 5.67
N THR A 69 2.07 -12.25 4.52
CA THR A 69 1.59 -13.48 3.89
C THR A 69 2.75 -14.42 3.56
N ARG A 70 3.83 -13.91 2.94
CA ARG A 70 5.04 -14.70 2.70
C ARG A 70 5.65 -15.24 3.99
N GLY A 71 5.70 -14.40 5.04
CA GLY A 71 6.23 -14.79 6.35
C GLY A 71 5.40 -15.83 7.08
N LEU A 72 4.09 -15.88 6.83
CA LEU A 72 3.20 -16.94 7.32
C LEU A 72 3.40 -18.24 6.52
N LEU A 73 3.46 -18.16 5.19
CA LEU A 73 3.65 -19.31 4.31
C LEU A 73 4.97 -20.04 4.58
N ARG A 74 6.08 -19.30 4.64
CA ARG A 74 7.40 -19.87 4.97
C ARG A 74 7.41 -20.60 6.31
N LYS A 75 6.59 -20.15 7.26
CA LYS A 75 6.51 -20.77 8.59
C LYS A 75 5.79 -22.11 8.55
N VAL A 76 4.73 -22.21 7.75
CA VAL A 76 4.02 -23.48 7.53
C VAL A 76 4.95 -24.47 6.81
N GLU A 77 5.75 -23.99 5.86
CA GLU A 77 6.78 -24.80 5.17
C GLU A 77 7.90 -25.23 6.13
N GLU A 78 8.37 -24.34 7.01
CA GLU A 78 9.39 -24.64 8.04
C GLU A 78 8.90 -25.70 9.04
N GLU A 79 7.62 -25.65 9.46
CA GLU A 79 7.03 -26.63 10.38
C GLU A 79 6.86 -28.03 9.73
N ALA A 80 6.93 -28.13 8.40
CA ALA A 80 6.86 -29.39 7.66
C ALA A 80 8.24 -30.04 7.42
N LEU A 81 9.35 -29.34 7.64
CA LEU A 81 10.72 -29.82 7.39
C LEU A 81 11.44 -30.20 8.70
N PRO A 82 12.15 -31.35 8.75
CA PRO A 82 12.76 -31.85 9.99
C PRO A 82 14.01 -31.08 10.45
N ASP A 83 14.65 -30.28 9.57
CA ASP A 83 15.86 -29.52 9.88
C ASP A 83 15.59 -28.00 9.92
N GLY A 84 15.35 -27.47 11.12
CA GLY A 84 14.97 -26.08 11.38
C GLY A 84 16.07 -25.03 11.23
N THR A 85 16.87 -25.07 10.15
CA THR A 85 18.05 -24.19 9.96
C THR A 85 17.80 -22.98 9.04
N LEU A 86 16.55 -22.53 8.85
CA LEU A 86 16.27 -21.30 8.13
C LEU A 86 16.39 -20.07 9.07
N LYS A 87 17.39 -19.22 8.82
CA LYS A 87 17.58 -17.94 9.52
C LYS A 87 16.32 -17.07 9.37
N LYS A 88 15.67 -16.75 10.50
CA LYS A 88 14.57 -15.78 10.60
C LYS A 88 15.06 -14.40 10.14
N LYS A 89 14.64 -13.96 8.96
CA LYS A 89 14.79 -12.56 8.54
C LYS A 89 13.39 -11.98 8.30
N ASN A 90 12.91 -11.24 9.29
CA ASN A 90 11.56 -10.70 9.31
C ASN A 90 11.53 -9.40 8.49
N HIS A 91 11.15 -9.47 7.22
CA HIS A 91 11.20 -8.33 6.29
C HIS A 91 9.86 -7.60 6.13
N ALA A 92 9.03 -7.51 7.18
CA ALA A 92 7.74 -6.82 7.12
C ALA A 92 7.89 -5.36 6.65
N ILE A 93 8.89 -4.66 7.20
CA ILE A 93 9.24 -3.28 6.82
C ILE A 93 9.66 -3.21 5.34
N GLY A 94 10.39 -4.21 4.84
CA GLY A 94 10.77 -4.28 3.43
C GLY A 94 9.57 -4.36 2.48
N GLY A 95 8.48 -5.03 2.90
CA GLY A 95 7.23 -5.04 2.15
C GLY A 95 6.55 -3.67 2.10
N SER A 96 6.47 -2.97 3.22
CA SER A 96 5.93 -1.60 3.30
C SER A 96 6.71 -0.63 2.41
N VAL A 97 8.04 -0.67 2.47
CA VAL A 97 8.91 0.18 1.65
C VAL A 97 8.73 -0.13 0.17
N ALA A 98 8.66 -1.42 -0.21
CA ALA A 98 8.40 -1.81 -1.59
C ALA A 98 7.06 -1.26 -2.10
N GLY A 99 5.99 -1.37 -1.30
CA GLY A 99 4.69 -0.79 -1.65
C GLY A 99 4.75 0.73 -1.83
N PHE A 100 5.46 1.44 -0.93
CA PHE A 100 5.66 2.88 -1.07
C PHE A 100 6.44 3.27 -2.33
N LEU A 101 7.45 2.48 -2.74
CA LEU A 101 8.19 2.74 -3.98
C LEU A 101 7.29 2.64 -5.22
N PHE A 102 6.35 1.69 -5.25
CA PHE A 102 5.36 1.61 -6.33
C PHE A 102 4.40 2.79 -6.35
N TYR A 103 3.97 3.26 -5.17
CA TYR A 103 3.22 4.52 -5.08
C TYR A 103 4.02 5.70 -5.66
N MET A 104 5.30 5.85 -5.29
CA MET A 104 6.14 6.93 -5.80
C MET A 104 6.31 6.85 -7.33
N ALA A 105 6.53 5.65 -7.87
CA ALA A 105 6.62 5.43 -9.31
C ALA A 105 5.31 5.78 -10.03
N PHE A 106 4.16 5.40 -9.45
CA PHE A 106 2.84 5.76 -9.96
C PHE A 106 2.63 7.28 -9.95
N MET A 107 2.93 7.95 -8.83
CA MET A 107 2.77 9.40 -8.70
C MET A 107 3.65 10.16 -9.69
N ALA A 108 4.90 9.74 -9.85
CA ALA A 108 5.80 10.31 -10.84
C ALA A 108 5.22 10.17 -12.26
N GLY A 109 4.73 8.98 -12.62
CA GLY A 109 4.09 8.76 -13.92
C GLY A 109 2.81 9.60 -14.11
N ALA A 110 1.97 9.69 -13.07
CA ALA A 110 0.71 10.42 -13.14
C ALA A 110 0.93 11.92 -13.39
N PHE A 111 1.87 12.55 -12.68
CA PHE A 111 2.19 13.98 -12.84
C PHE A 111 2.98 14.30 -14.11
N VAL A 112 3.70 13.34 -14.69
CA VAL A 112 4.35 13.53 -16.00
C VAL A 112 3.32 13.51 -17.14
N MET A 113 2.26 12.71 -17.01
CA MET A 113 1.28 12.51 -18.07
C MET A 113 0.14 13.52 -18.05
N VAL A 114 -0.20 14.08 -16.88
CA VAL A 114 -1.37 14.95 -16.68
C VAL A 114 -1.02 16.05 -15.67
N ASP A 115 -1.37 17.30 -15.97
CA ASP A 115 -1.09 18.45 -15.09
C ASP A 115 -1.83 18.39 -13.74
N GLN A 116 -3.06 17.85 -13.74
CA GLN A 116 -3.93 17.77 -12.57
C GLN A 116 -4.65 16.41 -12.46
N PRO A 117 -3.92 15.33 -12.17
CA PRO A 117 -4.44 13.96 -12.26
C PRO A 117 -5.55 13.64 -11.25
N PHE A 118 -5.70 14.42 -10.19
CA PHE A 118 -6.60 14.13 -9.06
C PHE A 118 -7.69 15.17 -8.80
N THR A 119 -7.87 16.16 -9.69
CA THR A 119 -8.86 17.23 -9.47
C THR A 119 -10.30 16.74 -9.71
N ASN A 120 -10.52 15.90 -10.73
CA ASN A 120 -11.85 15.41 -11.13
C ASN A 120 -11.88 13.88 -11.21
N THR A 121 -11.34 13.20 -10.19
CA THR A 121 -11.32 11.74 -10.17
C THR A 121 -12.71 11.19 -9.82
N THR A 122 -13.24 10.32 -10.69
CA THR A 122 -14.49 9.61 -10.42
C THR A 122 -14.27 8.42 -9.49
N GLU A 123 -15.31 7.96 -8.79
CA GLU A 123 -15.24 6.76 -7.94
C GLU A 123 -14.72 5.53 -8.71
N ALA A 124 -15.18 5.36 -9.96
CA ALA A 124 -14.74 4.26 -10.82
C ALA A 124 -13.24 4.35 -11.14
N GLN A 125 -12.69 5.55 -11.34
CA GLN A 125 -11.26 5.75 -11.52
C GLN A 125 -10.49 5.48 -10.23
N TYR A 126 -10.99 5.95 -9.10
CA TYR A 126 -10.41 5.67 -7.79
C TYR A 126 -10.33 4.16 -7.53
N TYR A 127 -11.41 3.40 -7.69
CA TYR A 127 -11.41 1.95 -7.48
C TYR A 127 -10.39 1.22 -8.35
N ARG A 128 -10.28 1.62 -9.62
CA ARG A 128 -9.31 1.06 -10.55
C ARG A 128 -7.89 1.33 -10.10
N ILE A 129 -7.56 2.58 -9.75
CA ILE A 129 -6.21 2.97 -9.34
C ILE A 129 -5.86 2.34 -7.99
N ALA A 130 -6.69 2.54 -6.98
CA ALA A 130 -6.47 2.04 -5.63
C ALA A 130 -6.32 0.50 -5.62
N GLY A 131 -7.19 -0.21 -6.34
CA GLY A 131 -7.10 -1.66 -6.48
C GLY A 131 -5.83 -2.11 -7.22
N SER A 132 -5.52 -1.49 -8.36
CA SER A 132 -4.36 -1.89 -9.18
C SER A 132 -3.04 -1.65 -8.45
N ILE A 133 -2.86 -0.46 -7.88
CA ILE A 133 -1.62 -0.11 -7.17
C ILE A 133 -1.45 -0.93 -5.90
N SER A 134 -2.54 -1.19 -5.16
CA SER A 134 -2.51 -2.10 -4.01
C SER A 134 -2.11 -3.51 -4.41
N PHE A 135 -2.63 -4.04 -5.51
CA PHE A 135 -2.29 -5.37 -6.00
C PHE A 135 -0.80 -5.48 -6.38
N ILE A 136 -0.27 -4.50 -7.12
CA ILE A 136 1.15 -4.46 -7.49
C ILE A 136 2.03 -4.35 -6.24
N SER A 137 1.65 -3.49 -5.29
CA SER A 137 2.35 -3.31 -4.01
C SER A 137 2.35 -4.60 -3.19
N PHE A 138 1.22 -5.32 -3.15
CA PHE A 138 1.12 -6.63 -2.50
C PHE A 138 2.09 -7.64 -3.13
N ILE A 139 2.13 -7.75 -4.46
CA ILE A 139 3.06 -8.65 -5.16
C ILE A 139 4.51 -8.31 -4.80
N ALA A 140 4.85 -7.02 -4.79
CA ALA A 140 6.19 -6.55 -4.45
C ALA A 140 6.61 -6.95 -3.03
N GLY A 141 5.71 -6.80 -2.06
CA GLY A 141 5.95 -7.23 -0.68
C GLY A 141 6.00 -8.76 -0.52
N PHE A 142 5.17 -9.48 -1.28
CA PHE A 142 5.09 -10.94 -1.27
C PHE A 142 6.31 -11.61 -1.89
N ARG A 143 6.84 -11.09 -3.00
CA ARG A 143 8.00 -11.64 -3.72
C ARG A 143 8.96 -10.52 -4.13
N PRO A 144 9.93 -10.12 -3.29
CA PRO A 144 10.88 -9.07 -3.62
C PRO A 144 11.79 -9.43 -4.81
N ASP A 145 11.99 -10.72 -5.09
CA ASP A 145 12.73 -11.18 -6.28
C ASP A 145 12.02 -10.82 -7.58
N THR A 146 10.72 -10.52 -7.54
CA THR A 146 9.97 -10.02 -8.71
C THR A 146 10.45 -8.63 -9.10
N LEU A 147 10.75 -7.76 -8.12
CA LEU A 147 11.33 -6.44 -8.39
C LEU A 147 12.70 -6.59 -9.06
N ARG A 148 13.52 -7.52 -8.56
CA ARG A 148 14.83 -7.86 -9.16
C ARG A 148 14.67 -8.34 -10.59
N LYS A 149 13.76 -9.30 -10.85
CA LYS A 149 13.48 -9.80 -12.20
C LYS A 149 12.91 -8.74 -13.15
N ILE A 150 12.17 -7.74 -12.64
CA ILE A 150 11.68 -6.61 -13.44
C ILE A 150 12.84 -5.67 -13.79
N LEU A 151 13.70 -5.35 -12.82
CA LEU A 151 14.90 -4.55 -13.03
C LEU A 151 15.88 -5.23 -14.00
N ASP A 152 16.10 -6.53 -13.85
CA ASP A 152 16.95 -7.34 -14.73
C ASP A 152 16.43 -7.41 -16.19
N ARG A 153 15.16 -7.04 -16.42
CA ARG A 153 14.54 -6.98 -17.76
C ARG A 153 14.56 -5.59 -18.39
N ILE A 154 14.98 -4.56 -17.68
CA ILE A 154 15.14 -3.20 -18.22
C ILE A 154 16.60 -3.08 -18.71
N PRO A 155 16.86 -3.08 -20.03
CA PRO A 155 18.22 -2.96 -20.54
C PRO A 155 18.78 -1.56 -20.21
N GLY A 156 19.83 -1.50 -19.39
CA GLY A 156 20.47 -0.24 -18.99
C GLY A 156 21.14 -0.23 -17.61
N PHE A 157 21.06 -1.31 -16.83
CA PHE A 157 21.91 -1.59 -15.66
C PHE A 157 22.51 -2.99 -15.76
#